data_AF-A0A1A9HZU9-F1
#
_entry.id   AF-A0A1A9HZU9-F1
#
_cell.length_a   1.000
_cell.length_b   1.000
_cell.length_c   1.000
_cell.angle_alpha   90.00
_cell.angle_beta   90.00
_cell.angle_gamma   90.00
#
_symmetry.space_group_name_H-M   'P 1'
#
loop_
_entity.id
_entity.type
_entity.pdbx_description
1 polymer ?
#
loop_
_entity_poly.entity_id
_entity_poly.type
_entity_poly.pdbx_seq_one_letter_code
_entity_poly.pdbx_strand_id
1 'polypeptide(L)'
;MRDKGEILQNDQRIPDRLKNGFERIYKEHLQVLCIAAYKIVRDKEKAKDCVQDLFMELWDGNKISRLLEMEDAGAYLFTCVRHKCYRLLSLENRQGKVNDLLSGLQQDTPVLPEKEEDPRKTAVLMDAVQNMPPQPYKAFQLHVIEGKKEKK
;
A
#
# COMPACT_ATOMS: atom_id res chain seq x y z
N MET A 1 -0.94 20.26 -0.30
CA MET A 1 0.33 19.61 0.05
C MET A 1 0.58 19.90 1.53
N ARG A 2 0.31 18.94 2.42
CA ARG A 2 0.54 19.15 3.86
C ARG A 2 2.01 18.86 4.12
N ASP A 3 2.73 19.85 4.61
CA ASP A 3 4.12 19.76 4.99
C ASP A 3 4.24 18.78 6.19
N LYS A 4 4.55 17.51 5.89
CA LYS A 4 4.64 16.45 6.91
C LYS A 4 5.74 16.71 7.95
N GLY A 5 6.59 17.73 7.72
CA GLY A 5 7.58 18.19 8.68
C GLY A 5 6.98 18.85 9.93
N GLU A 6 5.80 19.48 9.83
CA GLU A 6 5.17 20.16 10.98
C GLU A 6 4.56 19.19 12.00
N ILE A 7 4.23 17.97 11.59
CA ILE A 7 3.59 16.96 12.45
C ILE A 7 4.58 16.40 13.49
N LEU A 8 5.89 16.48 13.20
CA LEU A 8 6.94 15.97 14.09
C LEU A 8 7.25 16.93 15.26
N GLN A 9 6.86 18.20 15.22
CA GLN A 9 7.30 19.15 16.26
C GLN A 9 6.32 19.30 17.44
N ASN A 10 5.04 18.93 17.27
CA ASN A 10 3.99 19.20 18.26
C ASN A 10 3.47 17.98 19.04
N ASP A 11 4.11 16.81 18.92
CA ASP A 11 3.72 15.66 19.73
C ASP A 11 4.20 15.83 21.19
N GLN A 12 3.26 16.15 22.08
CA GLN A 12 3.48 16.31 23.53
C GLN A 12 3.81 14.99 24.23
N ARG A 13 3.72 13.84 23.54
CA ARG A 13 3.97 12.51 24.13
C ARG A 13 5.46 12.15 24.18
N ILE A 14 6.30 12.83 23.40
CA ILE A 14 7.73 12.54 23.30
C ILE A 14 8.50 13.62 24.09
N PRO A 15 9.31 13.24 25.10
CA PRO A 15 10.16 14.17 25.83
C PRO A 15 11.12 14.93 24.91
N ASP A 16 11.37 16.21 25.20
CA ASP A 16 12.21 17.07 24.35
C ASP A 16 13.64 16.55 24.18
N ARG A 17 14.19 15.86 25.19
CA ARG A 17 15.50 15.19 25.09
C ARG A 17 15.53 14.18 23.94
N LEU A 18 14.47 13.39 23.77
CA LEU A 18 14.37 12.40 22.70
C LEU A 18 14.17 13.09 21.34
N LYS A 19 13.36 14.15 21.28
CA LYS A 19 13.17 14.95 20.06
C LYS A 19 14.49 15.54 19.56
N ASN A 20 15.28 16.14 20.44
CA ASN A 20 16.56 16.75 20.09
C ASN A 20 17.58 15.70 19.62
N GLY A 21 17.63 14.55 20.28
CA GLY A 21 18.48 13.43 19.87
C GLY A 21 18.09 12.90 18.49
N PHE A 22 16.79 12.71 18.26
CA PHE A 22 16.27 12.27 16.97
C PHE A 22 16.53 13.28 15.85
N GLU A 23 16.35 14.58 16.12
CA GLU A 23 16.62 15.64 15.14
C GLU A 23 18.10 15.64 14.71
N ARG A 24 19.02 15.39 15.63
CA ARG A 24 20.45 15.26 15.32
C ARG A 24 20.70 14.08 14.37
N ILE A 25 20.19 12.90 14.71
CA ILE A 25 20.29 11.69 13.86
C ILE A 25 19.67 11.95 12.49
N TYR A 26 18.49 12.59 12.46
CA TYR A 26 17.80 12.93 11.23
C TYR A 26 18.69 13.81 10.34
N LYS A 27 19.21 14.93 10.85
CA LYS A 27 20.06 15.86 10.08
C LYS A 27 21.35 15.20 9.60
N GLU A 28 21.96 14.36 10.43
CA GLU A 28 23.23 13.69 10.13
C GLU A 28 23.05 12.63 9.03
N HIS A 29 21.98 11.84 9.08
CA HIS A 29 21.81 10.70 8.18
C HIS A 29 20.90 10.97 6.97
N LEU A 30 20.09 12.03 6.96
CA LEU A 30 19.12 12.31 5.88
C LEU A 30 19.76 12.29 4.50
N GLN A 31 20.85 13.03 4.30
CA GLN A 31 21.50 13.14 2.99
C GLN A 31 22.09 11.80 2.54
N VAL A 32 22.81 11.11 3.42
CA VAL A 32 23.50 9.87 3.08
C VAL A 32 22.50 8.73 2.84
N LEU A 33 21.42 8.66 3.62
CA LEU A 33 20.34 7.71 3.43
C LEU A 33 19.58 7.96 2.12
N CYS A 34 19.33 9.22 1.75
CA CYS A 34 18.73 9.56 0.45
C CYS A 34 19.62 9.12 -0.72
N ILE A 35 20.94 9.31 -0.62
CA ILE A 35 21.89 8.83 -1.65
C ILE A 35 21.86 7.30 -1.72
N ALA A 36 21.86 6.61 -0.59
CA ALA A 36 21.78 5.15 -0.54
C ALA A 36 20.47 4.62 -1.13
N ALA A 37 19.34 5.24 -0.78
CA ALA A 37 18.03 4.92 -1.35
C ALA A 37 18.02 5.13 -2.86
N TYR A 38 18.54 6.27 -3.34
CA TYR A 38 18.61 6.59 -4.76
C TYR A 38 19.41 5.56 -5.57
N LYS A 39 20.51 5.03 -5.01
CA LYS A 39 21.27 3.95 -5.67
C LYS A 39 20.44 2.68 -5.92
N ILE A 40 19.37 2.48 -5.16
CA ILE A 40 18.49 1.31 -5.24
C ILE A 40 17.27 1.61 -6.12
N VAL A 41 16.51 2.66 -5.80
CA VAL A 41 15.25 2.98 -6.50
C VAL A 41 15.44 3.78 -7.79
N ARG A 42 16.62 4.37 -8.01
CA ARG A 42 16.99 5.18 -9.19
C ARG A 42 16.07 6.36 -9.49
N ASP A 43 15.31 6.77 -8.49
CA ASP A 43 14.34 7.85 -8.53
C ASP A 43 14.53 8.73 -7.29
N LYS A 44 14.72 10.04 -7.52
CA LYS A 44 15.03 10.99 -6.45
C LYS A 44 13.83 11.26 -5.53
N GLU A 45 12.62 11.29 -6.08
CA GLU A 45 11.41 11.52 -5.31
C GLU A 45 11.10 10.30 -4.46
N LYS A 46 11.10 9.11 -5.07
CA LYS A 46 10.90 7.84 -4.33
C LYS A 46 11.95 7.62 -3.26
N ALA A 47 13.21 8.00 -3.51
CA ALA A 47 14.28 7.91 -2.54
C ALA A 47 14.00 8.81 -1.32
N LYS A 48 13.61 10.07 -1.56
CA LYS A 48 13.25 11.02 -0.50
C LYS A 48 12.04 10.52 0.30
N ASP A 49 11.00 10.05 -0.37
CA ASP A 49 9.79 9.53 0.27
C ASP A 49 10.09 8.28 1.11
N CYS A 50 10.94 7.37 0.61
CA CYS A 50 11.37 6.20 1.37
C CYS A 50 12.04 6.59 2.69
N VAL A 51 12.94 7.56 2.66
CA VAL A 51 13.67 8.03 3.84
C VAL A 51 12.76 8.81 4.78
N GLN A 52 11.89 9.68 4.25
CA GLN A 52 10.91 10.42 5.06
C GLN A 52 9.97 9.47 5.80
N ASP A 53 9.40 8.49 5.11
CA ASP A 53 8.55 7.49 5.73
C ASP A 53 9.29 6.68 6.79
N LEU A 54 10.57 6.34 6.59
CA LEU A 54 11.35 5.66 7.61
C LEU A 54 11.43 6.50 8.89
N PHE A 55 11.77 7.78 8.77
CA PHE A 55 11.83 8.66 9.92
C PHE A 55 10.46 8.90 10.56
N MET A 56 9.38 8.93 9.77
CA MET A 56 8.02 8.95 10.31
C MET A 56 7.67 7.67 11.08
N GLU A 57 8.07 6.49 10.58
CA GLU A 57 7.87 5.21 11.27
C GLU A 57 8.69 5.11 12.57
N LEU A 58 9.83 5.79 12.64
CA LEU A 58 10.70 5.86 13.82
C LEU A 58 10.25 6.95 14.81
N TRP A 59 9.31 7.82 14.44
CA TRP A 59 8.77 8.87 15.30
C TRP A 59 7.82 8.29 16.37
N ASP A 60 8.38 7.51 17.28
CA ASP A 60 7.73 6.89 18.43
C ASP A 60 8.70 6.91 19.61
N GLY A 61 8.25 7.33 20.79
CA GLY A 61 9.14 7.55 21.94
C GLY A 61 9.99 6.34 22.31
N ASN A 62 9.44 5.12 22.21
CA ASN A 62 10.18 3.89 22.51
C ASN A 62 11.22 3.59 21.42
N LYS A 63 10.86 3.76 20.15
CA LYS A 63 11.78 3.56 19.02
C LYS A 63 12.92 4.57 19.04
N ILE A 64 12.62 5.84 19.36
CA ILE A 64 13.64 6.90 19.47
C ILE A 64 14.60 6.59 20.62
N SER A 65 14.09 6.24 21.81
CA SER A 65 14.95 5.87 22.94
C SER A 65 15.88 4.72 22.57
N ARG A 66 15.31 3.65 21.99
CA ARG A 66 16.11 2.50 21.54
C ARG A 66 17.15 2.90 20.50
N LEU A 67 16.80 3.74 19.53
CA LEU A 67 17.71 4.20 18.49
C LEU A 67 18.88 5.01 19.08
N LEU A 68 18.62 5.86 20.08
CA LEU A 68 19.63 6.67 20.76
C LEU A 68 20.56 5.85 21.66
N GLU A 69 20.11 4.68 22.12
CA GLU A 69 20.91 3.73 22.90
C GLU A 69 21.75 2.78 22.03
N MET A 70 21.50 2.73 20.70
CA MET A 70 22.28 1.89 19.80
C MET A 70 23.69 2.46 19.60
N GLU A 71 24.70 1.59 19.67
CA GLU A 71 26.09 1.93 19.38
C GLU A 71 26.28 2.38 17.92
N ASP A 72 25.59 1.72 16.98
CA ASP A 72 25.61 2.06 15.54
C ASP A 72 24.21 2.25 14.98
N ALA A 73 23.59 3.37 15.36
CA ALA A 73 22.30 3.80 14.81
C ALA A 73 22.36 3.99 13.28
N GLY A 74 23.52 4.37 12.73
CA GLY A 74 23.72 4.59 11.30
C GLY A 74 23.53 3.30 10.50
N ALA A 75 24.22 2.22 10.86
CA ALA A 75 24.11 0.92 10.20
C ALA A 75 22.69 0.36 10.26
N TYR A 76 22.01 0.55 11.39
CA TYR A 76 20.60 0.19 11.53
C TYR A 76 19.72 0.96 10.52
N LEU A 77 19.86 2.28 10.45
CA LEU A 77 19.09 3.11 9.52
C LEU A 77 19.35 2.75 8.06
N PHE A 78 20.60 2.47 7.68
CA PHE A 78 20.92 1.99 6.33
C PHE A 78 20.19 0.69 6.00
N THR A 79 20.18 -0.26 6.93
CA THR A 79 19.50 -1.55 6.75
C THR A 79 17.99 -1.34 6.57
N CYS A 80 17.38 -0.50 7.40
CA CYS A 80 15.96 -0.16 7.31
C CYS A 80 15.61 0.49 5.96
N VAL A 81 16.37 1.49 5.51
CA VAL A 81 16.16 2.15 4.21
C VAL A 81 16.28 1.15 3.07
N ARG A 82 17.31 0.30 3.08
CA ARG A 82 17.49 -0.73 2.05
C ARG A 82 16.29 -1.65 1.95
N HIS A 83 15.83 -2.19 3.08
CA HIS A 83 14.66 -3.07 3.12
C HIS A 83 13.41 -2.36 2.59
N LYS A 84 13.23 -1.08 2.94
CA LYS A 84 12.09 -0.29 2.47
C LYS A 84 12.14 -0.06 0.95
N CYS A 85 13.31 0.25 0.40
CA CYS A 85 13.52 0.36 -1.04
C CYS A 85 13.25 -0.96 -1.78
N TYR A 86 13.77 -2.09 -1.28
CA TYR A 86 13.50 -3.40 -1.90
C TYR A 86 12.02 -3.79 -1.84
N ARG A 87 11.35 -3.51 -0.71
CA ARG A 87 9.91 -3.73 -0.56
C ARG A 87 9.13 -2.90 -1.57
N LEU A 88 9.48 -1.62 -1.75
CA LEU A 88 8.86 -0.74 -2.74
C LEU A 88 9.02 -1.31 -4.15
N LEU A 89 10.24 -1.64 -4.57
CA LEU A 89 10.49 -2.23 -5.89
C LEU A 89 9.76 -3.57 -6.10
N SER A 90 9.67 -4.40 -5.07
CA SER A 90 8.91 -5.65 -5.16
C SER A 90 7.42 -5.41 -5.33
N LEU A 91 6.85 -4.37 -4.72
CA LEU A 91 5.44 -4.02 -4.88
C LEU A 91 5.18 -3.46 -6.28
N GLU A 92 6.06 -2.60 -6.77
CA GLU A 92 5.99 -2.05 -8.13
C GLU A 92 6.08 -3.15 -9.19
N ASN A 93 6.99 -4.12 -9.03
CA ASN A 93 7.09 -5.26 -9.95
C ASN A 93 5.83 -6.13 -9.95
N ARG A 94 5.16 -6.31 -8.80
CA ARG A 94 3.90 -7.05 -8.72
C ARG A 94 2.77 -6.28 -9.38
N GLN A 95 2.67 -4.98 -9.13
CA GLN A 95 1.67 -4.12 -9.76
C GLN A 95 1.88 -4.04 -11.27
N GLY A 96 3.13 -3.92 -11.73
CA GLY A 96 3.49 -3.95 -13.15
C GLY A 96 3.03 -5.25 -13.81
N LYS A 97 3.27 -6.41 -13.20
CA LYS A 97 2.77 -7.70 -13.69
C LYS A 97 1.25 -7.79 -13.72
N VAL A 98 0.57 -7.32 -12.68
CA VAL A 98 -0.91 -7.31 -12.65
C VAL A 98 -1.46 -6.37 -13.71
N ASN A 99 -0.84 -5.21 -13.92
CA ASN A 99 -1.26 -4.25 -14.92
C ASN A 99 -0.98 -4.77 -16.34
N ASP A 100 0.14 -5.44 -16.56
CA ASP A 100 0.50 -6.09 -17.82
C ASP A 100 -0.51 -7.20 -18.17
N LEU A 101 -0.84 -8.06 -17.20
CA LEU A 101 -1.90 -9.08 -17.33
C LEU A 101 -3.26 -8.45 -17.64
N LEU A 102 -3.63 -7.36 -16.96
CA LEU A 102 -4.89 -6.66 -17.19
C LEU A 102 -4.93 -5.96 -18.56
N SER A 103 -3.82 -5.37 -19.00
CA SER A 103 -3.70 -4.78 -20.32
C SER A 103 -3.73 -5.83 -21.44
N GLY A 104 -3.15 -7.02 -21.20
CA GLY A 104 -3.27 -8.16 -22.11
C GLY A 104 -4.71 -8.64 -22.24
N LEU A 105 -5.44 -8.73 -21.13
CA LEU A 105 -6.88 -9.07 -21.14
C LEU A 105 -7.74 -8.01 -21.86
N GLN A 106 -7.35 -6.73 -21.84
CA GLN A 106 -8.06 -5.67 -22.57
C GLN A 106 -7.81 -5.71 -24.08
N GLN A 107 -6.68 -6.24 -24.55
CA GLN A 107 -6.40 -6.39 -25.99
C GLN A 107 -7.12 -7.58 -26.63
N ASP A 108 -7.48 -8.60 -25.85
CA ASP A 108 -8.16 -9.81 -26.32
C ASP A 108 -9.69 -9.78 -26.16
N THR A 109 -10.29 -8.68 -25.69
CA THR A 109 -11.75 -8.52 -25.76
C THR A 109 -12.15 -8.24 -27.21
N PRO A 110 -12.78 -9.18 -27.95
CA PRO A 110 -13.45 -8.79 -29.17
C PRO A 110 -14.54 -7.83 -28.72
N VAL A 111 -14.56 -6.62 -29.29
CA VAL A 111 -15.75 -5.78 -29.26
C VAL A 111 -16.87 -6.65 -29.80
N LEU A 112 -17.71 -7.18 -28.92
CA LEU A 112 -18.94 -7.86 -29.30
C LEU A 112 -19.73 -6.80 -30.07
N PRO A 113 -19.96 -6.98 -31.38
CA PRO A 113 -20.90 -6.11 -32.05
C PRO A 113 -22.21 -6.26 -31.28
N GLU A 114 -22.82 -5.14 -30.89
CA GLU A 114 -24.15 -5.08 -30.30
C GLU A 114 -25.11 -5.87 -31.19
N LYS A 115 -25.27 -7.17 -30.88
CA LYS A 115 -26.27 -8.00 -31.52
C LYS A 115 -27.56 -7.66 -30.83
N GLU A 116 -28.42 -6.97 -31.57
CA GLU A 116 -29.85 -6.84 -31.29
C GLU A 116 -30.37 -8.14 -30.68
N GLU A 117 -30.76 -8.07 -29.41
CA GLU A 117 -31.30 -9.23 -28.71
C GLU A 117 -32.70 -9.54 -29.25
N ASP A 118 -32.82 -10.66 -29.96
CA ASP A 118 -34.09 -11.20 -30.41
C ASP A 118 -34.95 -11.57 -29.17
N PRO A 119 -36.08 -10.87 -28.92
CA PRO A 119 -36.89 -11.03 -27.72
C PRO A 119 -37.58 -12.40 -27.60
N ARG A 120 -37.40 -13.30 -28.58
CA ARG A 120 -37.99 -14.65 -28.55
C ARG A 120 -37.17 -15.67 -27.77
N LYS A 121 -35.91 -15.39 -27.44
CA LYS A 121 -35.03 -16.34 -26.70
C LYS A 121 -35.01 -16.12 -25.19
N THR A 122 -35.46 -14.96 -24.71
CA THR A 122 -35.51 -14.62 -23.28
C THR A 122 -36.70 -15.23 -22.55
N ALA A 123 -37.76 -15.62 -23.28
CA ALA A 123 -38.96 -16.22 -22.69
C ALA A 123 -38.72 -17.64 -22.15
N VAL A 124 -37.84 -18.43 -22.78
CA VAL A 124 -37.54 -19.81 -22.36
C VAL A 124 -36.73 -19.84 -21.06
N LEU A 125 -35.92 -18.80 -20.83
CA LEU A 125 -35.15 -18.65 -19.58
C LEU A 125 -36.04 -18.24 -18.41
N MET A 126 -37.09 -17.43 -18.63
CA MET A 126 -38.02 -17.03 -17.57
C MET A 126 -38.90 -18.17 -17.07
N ASP A 127 -39.28 -19.11 -17.94
CA ASP A 127 -40.13 -20.25 -17.55
C ASP A 127 -39.38 -21.28 -16.69
N ALA A 128 -38.08 -21.44 -16.93
CA ALA A 128 -37.20 -22.29 -16.13
C ALA A 128 -36.92 -21.71 -14.71
N VAL A 129 -37.11 -20.41 -14.51
CA VAL A 129 -36.93 -19.74 -13.21
C VAL A 129 -38.15 -19.91 -12.30
N GLN A 130 -39.36 -20.06 -12.85
CA GLN A 130 -40.59 -20.18 -12.06
C GLN A 130 -40.84 -21.58 -11.48
N ASN A 131 -40.22 -22.63 -12.01
CA ASN A 131 -40.42 -24.02 -11.55
C ASN A 131 -39.33 -24.56 -10.61
N MET A 132 -38.50 -23.70 -10.02
CA MET A 132 -37.47 -24.15 -9.08
C MET A 132 -37.94 -24.07 -7.61
N PRO A 133 -37.85 -25.17 -6.83
CA PRO A 133 -38.27 -25.21 -5.44
C PRO A 133 -37.42 -24.32 -4.52
N PRO A 134 -38.01 -23.79 -3.42
CA PRO A 134 -37.55 -22.60 -2.71
C PRO A 134 -36.37 -22.79 -1.74
N GLN A 135 -35.38 -23.65 -2.03
CA GLN A 135 -34.41 -24.07 -0.99
C GLN A 135 -32.90 -23.78 -1.15
N PRO A 136 -32.36 -23.12 -2.21
CA PRO A 136 -31.00 -22.58 -2.08
C PRO A 136 -30.84 -21.09 -2.43
N TYR A 137 -31.92 -20.34 -2.71
CA TYR A 137 -31.80 -18.92 -3.08
C TYR A 137 -31.21 -18.05 -1.95
N LYS A 138 -31.47 -18.41 -0.69
CA LYS A 138 -30.90 -17.72 0.48
C LYS A 138 -29.39 -17.89 0.63
N ALA A 139 -28.82 -19.00 0.14
CA ALA A 139 -27.38 -19.24 0.22
C ALA A 139 -26.59 -18.42 -0.82
N PHE A 140 -27.20 -18.15 -1.97
CA PHE A 140 -26.55 -17.38 -3.05
C PHE A 140 -26.58 -15.87 -2.78
N GLN A 141 -27.69 -15.34 -2.26
CA GLN A 141 -27.80 -13.90 -1.93
C GLN A 141 -26.86 -13.46 -0.79
N LEU A 142 -26.58 -14.34 0.18
CA LEU A 142 -25.70 -14.02 1.31
C LEU A 142 -24.20 -13.99 0.97
N HIS A 143 -23.77 -14.51 -0.18
CA HIS A 143 -22.33 -14.61 -0.51
C HIS A 143 -21.85 -13.59 -1.55
N VAL A 144 -22.73 -13.14 -2.45
CA VAL A 144 -22.31 -12.33 -3.61
C VAL A 144 -22.66 -10.85 -3.46
N ILE A 145 -23.71 -10.49 -2.69
CA ILE A 145 -24.23 -9.11 -2.65
C ILE A 145 -23.82 -8.32 -1.41
N GLU A 146 -23.54 -8.95 -0.26
CA GLU A 146 -23.17 -8.23 0.98
C GLU A 146 -21.69 -8.39 1.33
N GLY A 147 -20.89 -7.45 0.83
CA GLY A 147 -19.59 -7.15 1.41
C GLY A 147 -19.71 -6.64 2.87
N LYS A 148 -18.89 -7.24 3.75
CA LYS A 148 -18.54 -6.82 5.13
C LYS A 148 -19.66 -6.84 6.19
N LYS A 149 -19.44 -7.63 7.26
CA LYS A 149 -18.85 -7.14 8.52
C LYS A 149 -18.66 -8.25 9.58
N GLU A 150 -17.48 -8.18 10.20
CA GLU A 150 -17.18 -8.47 11.63
C GLU A 150 -16.86 -9.89 12.14
N LYS A 151 -15.64 -9.95 12.71
CA LYS A 151 -15.24 -10.47 14.03
C LYS A 151 -15.27 -11.99 14.27
N LYS A 152 -14.08 -12.54 14.50
CA LYS A 152 -13.54 -12.58 15.87
C LYS A 152 -12.02 -12.49 15.86
#